data_AF-A0A095ZBX0-F1
#
_entry.id   AF-A0A095ZBX0-F1
#
_cell.length_a   1.000
_cell.length_b   1.000
_cell.length_c   1.000
_cell.angle_alpha   90.00
_cell.angle_beta   90.00
_cell.angle_gamma   90.00
#
_symmetry.space_group_name_H-M   'P 1'
#
loop_
_entity.id
_entity.type
_entity.pdbx_description
1 polymer ?
#
loop_
_entity_poly.entity_id
_entity_poly.type
_entity_poly.pdbx_seq_one_letter_code
_entity_poly.pdbx_strand_id
1 'polypeptide(L)'
;MTGIGDFLFHSRPLWGIDGPTWLVLMGVGLGVGFALWRIADFAGKVRAHKGIREATERPQGWAVQTAASMPPQHAAYLCGGRRRVTDLAFAELEMAGALTTQEHTNDKIRLSPEVTAGTGSWAPGVAGPAQGLSPAATTMLEGARPHGMINQKTRSFVIGEVETIRRELADAGLVSPHRIHPHSAMALAAFGMYFLISVIRTIIAAGNGRPVEGMVIILFLSLFLVIGIASFRRFPLDIDDQLTERGIQVRGALEAEVSRLGGTVAMLPDRRQGLMLVAVGGLAAAGVVSPLLLDAYDKFMWSGTIGGGDGSSTSGCGSGGDGGCGGGGCGGCGS
;
A
#
# COMPACT_ATOMS: atom_id res chain seq x y z
N MET A 1 -36.01 -14.53 -39.27
CA MET A 1 -35.29 -14.40 -37.98
C MET A 1 -35.15 -15.80 -37.41
N THR A 2 -34.08 -16.50 -37.78
CA THR A 2 -33.68 -17.74 -37.12
C THR A 2 -33.13 -17.37 -35.75
N GLY A 3 -33.69 -17.94 -34.68
CA GLY A 3 -33.29 -17.60 -33.32
C GLY A 3 -31.81 -17.94 -33.08
N ILE A 4 -31.16 -17.19 -32.19
CA ILE A 4 -29.77 -17.42 -31.72
C ILE A 4 -29.48 -18.90 -31.38
N GLY A 5 -30.52 -19.66 -30.96
CA GLY A 5 -30.43 -21.09 -30.68
C GLY A 5 -30.00 -21.94 -31.87
N ASP A 6 -30.63 -21.82 -33.05
CA ASP A 6 -30.35 -22.70 -34.20
C ASP A 6 -28.93 -22.50 -34.75
N PHE A 7 -28.40 -21.29 -34.60
CA PHE A 7 -27.07 -20.95 -35.07
C PHE A 7 -25.95 -21.64 -34.27
N LEU A 8 -26.15 -21.83 -32.96
CA LEU A 8 -25.16 -22.49 -32.11
C LEU A 8 -25.03 -23.99 -32.40
N PHE A 9 -26.08 -24.63 -32.94
CA PHE A 9 -26.12 -26.09 -33.09
C PHE A 9 -25.82 -26.62 -34.50
N HIS A 10 -25.82 -25.80 -35.56
CA HIS A 10 -25.74 -26.30 -36.95
C HIS A 10 -24.47 -25.90 -37.74
N SER A 11 -23.47 -25.29 -37.10
CA SER A 11 -22.22 -24.95 -37.79
C SER A 11 -21.33 -26.20 -37.98
N ARG A 12 -20.99 -26.54 -39.23
CA ARG A 12 -20.04 -27.64 -39.51
C ARG A 12 -18.72 -27.39 -38.78
N PRO A 13 -18.21 -28.38 -38.02
CA PRO A 13 -17.02 -28.21 -37.19
C PRO A 13 -15.80 -27.99 -38.10
N LEU A 14 -15.17 -26.82 -37.99
CA LEU A 14 -13.97 -26.49 -38.77
C LEU A 14 -12.73 -27.30 -38.31
N TRP A 15 -12.81 -28.00 -37.17
CA TRP A 15 -11.71 -28.74 -36.52
C TRP A 15 -12.19 -30.00 -35.76
N GLY A 16 -13.35 -30.56 -36.13
CA GLY A 16 -13.95 -31.70 -35.40
C GLY A 16 -14.50 -31.38 -34.01
N ILE A 17 -14.56 -30.10 -33.62
CA ILE A 17 -15.13 -29.62 -32.35
C ILE A 17 -16.20 -28.58 -32.69
N ASP A 18 -17.43 -28.81 -32.23
CA ASP A 18 -18.54 -27.88 -32.40
C ASP A 18 -18.31 -26.58 -31.63
N GLY A 19 -18.84 -25.46 -32.14
CA GLY A 19 -18.69 -24.13 -31.54
C GLY A 19 -18.96 -24.07 -30.03
N PRO A 20 -20.08 -24.64 -29.54
CA PRO A 20 -20.38 -24.69 -28.10
C PRO A 20 -19.33 -25.46 -27.30
N THR A 21 -18.87 -26.61 -27.80
CA THR A 21 -17.86 -27.44 -27.15
C THR A 21 -16.53 -26.69 -27.04
N TRP A 22 -16.14 -25.94 -28.08
CA TRP A 22 -14.94 -25.11 -28.04
C TRP A 22 -15.03 -24.00 -26.98
N LEU A 23 -16.20 -23.36 -26.84
CA LEU A 23 -16.44 -22.34 -25.82
C LEU A 23 -16.34 -22.91 -24.41
N VAL A 24 -16.91 -24.09 -24.17
CA VAL A 24 -16.81 -24.78 -22.89
C VAL A 24 -15.34 -25.11 -22.59
N LEU A 25 -14.61 -25.68 -23.55
CA LEU A 25 -13.19 -26.02 -23.38
C LEU A 25 -12.34 -24.78 -23.08
N MET A 26 -12.59 -23.66 -23.76
CA MET A 26 -11.88 -22.40 -23.49
C MET A 26 -12.24 -21.80 -22.13
N GLY A 27 -13.52 -21.81 -21.76
CA GLY A 27 -13.97 -21.35 -20.45
C GLY A 27 -13.37 -22.18 -19.31
N VAL A 28 -13.34 -23.50 -19.46
CA VAL A 28 -12.68 -24.42 -18.51
C VAL A 28 -11.18 -24.15 -18.45
N GLY A 29 -10.50 -24.01 -19.59
CA GLY A 29 -9.07 -23.72 -19.65
C GLY A 29 -8.70 -22.40 -18.96
N LEU A 30 -9.47 -21.33 -19.21
CA LEU A 30 -9.29 -20.04 -18.52
C LEU A 30 -9.56 -20.15 -17.02
N GLY A 31 -10.63 -20.84 -16.62
CA GLY A 31 -10.96 -21.07 -15.22
C GLY A 31 -9.87 -21.82 -14.46
N VAL A 32 -9.35 -22.91 -15.04
CA VAL A 32 -8.25 -23.70 -14.48
C VAL A 32 -6.96 -22.87 -14.41
N GLY A 33 -6.62 -22.15 -15.48
CA GLY A 33 -5.43 -21.29 -15.51
C GLY A 33 -5.48 -20.20 -14.43
N PHE A 34 -6.63 -19.55 -14.26
CA PHE A 34 -6.84 -18.56 -13.20
C PHE A 34 -6.75 -19.19 -11.80
N ALA A 35 -7.36 -20.37 -11.60
CA ALA A 35 -7.30 -21.08 -10.32
C ALA A 35 -5.86 -21.47 -9.96
N LEU A 36 -5.10 -22.05 -10.89
CA LEU A 36 -3.68 -22.39 -10.68
C LEU A 36 -2.84 -21.16 -10.38
N TRP A 37 -3.06 -20.06 -11.10
CA TRP A 37 -2.39 -18.79 -10.83
C TRP A 37 -2.70 -18.27 -9.42
N ARG A 38 -3.96 -18.33 -8.98
CA ARG A 38 -4.38 -17.93 -7.62
C ARG A 38 -3.78 -18.82 -6.54
N ILE A 39 -3.70 -20.14 -6.78
CA ILE A 39 -3.06 -21.08 -5.85
C ILE A 39 -1.56 -20.79 -5.74
N ALA A 40 -0.87 -20.53 -6.85
CA ALA A 40 0.55 -20.19 -6.84
C ALA A 40 0.82 -18.86 -6.11
N ASP A 41 0.00 -17.84 -6.36
CA ASP A 41 0.06 -16.54 -5.67
C ASP A 41 -0.17 -16.70 -4.16
N PHE A 42 -1.19 -17.47 -3.76
CA PHE A 42 -1.48 -17.75 -2.36
C PHE A 42 -0.36 -18.55 -1.68
N ALA A 43 0.15 -19.59 -2.32
CA ALA A 43 1.25 -20.38 -1.79
C ALA A 43 2.54 -19.54 -1.62
N GLY A 44 2.82 -18.63 -2.55
CA GLY A 44 3.91 -17.68 -2.45
C GLY A 44 3.75 -16.76 -1.24
N LYS A 45 2.55 -16.20 -1.04
CA LYS A 45 2.22 -15.38 0.13
C LYS A 45 2.37 -16.14 1.44
N VAL A 46 1.86 -17.37 1.54
CA VAL A 46 1.97 -18.18 2.76
C VAL A 46 3.43 -18.49 3.10
N ARG A 47 4.26 -18.84 2.10
CA ARG A 47 5.70 -19.07 2.34
C ARG A 47 6.41 -17.81 2.81
N ALA A 48 6.11 -16.65 2.21
CA ALA A 48 6.66 -15.37 2.63
C ALA A 48 6.29 -15.07 4.10
N HIS A 49 5.03 -15.28 4.50
CA HIS A 49 4.59 -15.06 5.88
C HIS A 49 5.28 -16.00 6.88
N LYS A 50 5.50 -17.27 6.52
CA LYS A 50 6.25 -18.21 7.38
C LYS A 50 7.70 -17.78 7.56
N GLY A 51 8.38 -17.40 6.47
CA GLY A 51 9.75 -16.88 6.54
C GLY A 51 9.84 -15.61 7.38
N ILE A 52 8.83 -14.73 7.29
CA ILE A 52 8.72 -13.54 8.15
C ILE A 52 8.69 -13.94 9.63
N ARG A 53 7.78 -14.84 10.01
CA ARG A 53 7.61 -15.25 11.39
C ARG A 53 8.88 -15.89 11.98
N GLU A 54 9.52 -16.79 11.24
CA GLU A 54 10.75 -17.46 11.70
C GLU A 54 11.92 -16.48 11.88
N ALA A 55 12.05 -15.50 10.98
CA ALA A 55 13.06 -14.46 11.06
C ALA A 55 12.81 -13.46 12.21
N THR A 56 11.55 -13.14 12.50
CA THR A 56 11.17 -12.25 13.61
C THR A 56 11.42 -12.90 14.98
N GLU A 57 11.23 -14.22 15.11
CA GLU A 57 11.35 -14.92 16.41
C GLU A 57 12.82 -15.03 16.90
N ARG A 58 13.82 -14.94 16.02
CA ARG A 58 15.25 -15.03 16.38
C ARG A 58 16.11 -14.07 15.55
N PRO A 59 16.08 -12.75 15.83
CA PRO A 59 16.92 -11.81 15.12
C PRO A 59 18.39 -12.16 15.35
N GLN A 60 19.12 -12.31 14.25
CA GLN A 60 20.55 -12.56 14.31
C GLN A 60 21.27 -11.33 14.89
N GLY A 61 22.42 -11.52 15.55
CA GLY A 61 23.14 -10.43 16.21
C GLY A 61 23.49 -9.25 15.29
N TRP A 62 23.76 -9.51 14.02
CA TRP A 62 23.99 -8.46 13.03
C TRP A 62 22.74 -7.60 12.79
N ALA A 63 21.54 -8.19 12.78
CA ALA A 63 20.29 -7.47 12.53
C ALA A 63 19.98 -6.50 13.68
N VAL A 64 20.29 -6.90 14.92
CA VAL A 64 20.18 -6.03 16.10
C VAL A 64 21.16 -4.85 16.02
N GLN A 65 22.40 -5.10 15.60
CA GLN A 65 23.39 -4.02 15.42
C GLN A 65 22.96 -3.06 14.31
N THR A 66 22.48 -3.59 13.17
CA THR A 66 21.95 -2.78 12.07
C THR A 66 20.76 -1.94 12.55
N ALA A 67 19.78 -2.54 13.23
CA ALA A 67 18.62 -1.85 13.79
C ALA A 67 19.01 -0.73 14.76
N ALA A 68 19.98 -0.96 15.65
CA ALA A 68 20.45 0.05 16.61
C ALA A 68 21.10 1.27 15.95
N SER A 69 21.80 1.06 14.83
CA SER A 69 22.44 2.14 14.06
C SER A 69 21.53 2.80 13.02
N MET A 70 20.34 2.23 12.77
CA MET A 70 19.48 2.64 11.67
C MET A 70 18.86 4.02 11.92
N PRO A 71 18.88 4.94 10.93
CA PRO A 71 18.15 6.20 11.03
C PRO A 71 16.62 5.95 11.03
N PRO A 72 15.82 6.80 11.72
CA PRO A 72 14.38 6.59 11.86
C PRO A 72 13.61 6.49 10.53
N GLN A 73 14.06 7.20 9.48
CA GLN A 73 13.40 7.19 8.17
C GLN A 73 13.52 5.82 7.47
N HIS A 74 14.68 5.19 7.54
CA HIS A 74 14.91 3.84 7.01
C HIS A 74 14.13 2.81 7.82
N ALA A 75 14.10 2.95 9.15
CA ALA A 75 13.28 2.11 10.01
C ALA A 75 11.79 2.23 9.68
N ALA A 76 11.31 3.45 9.42
CA ALA A 76 9.93 3.71 9.03
C ALA A 76 9.62 3.02 7.70
N TYR A 77 10.49 3.17 6.71
CA TYR A 77 10.31 2.50 5.42
C TYR A 77 10.29 0.97 5.55
N LEU A 78 11.16 0.38 6.36
CA LEU A 78 11.15 -1.07 6.59
C LEU A 78 9.89 -1.55 7.32
N CYS A 79 9.33 -0.74 8.21
CA CYS A 79 8.18 -1.13 9.04
C CYS A 79 6.83 -0.95 8.35
N GLY A 80 6.71 -0.05 7.37
CA GLY A 80 5.45 0.14 6.64
C GLY A 80 5.57 1.03 5.41
N GLY A 81 6.72 0.94 4.73
CA GLY A 81 6.98 1.55 3.44
C GLY A 81 6.81 3.08 3.44
N ARG A 82 6.31 3.58 2.31
CA ARG A 82 6.07 5.01 2.10
C ARG A 82 5.16 5.62 3.17
N ARG A 83 4.10 4.90 3.57
CA ARG A 83 3.14 5.37 4.57
C ARG A 83 3.82 5.74 5.88
N ARG A 84 4.66 4.85 6.39
CA ARG A 84 5.39 5.09 7.64
C ARG A 84 6.41 6.22 7.53
N VAL A 85 7.06 6.39 6.38
CA VAL A 85 7.95 7.54 6.15
C VAL A 85 7.16 8.85 6.18
N THR A 86 5.95 8.88 5.61
CA THR A 86 5.09 10.07 5.70
C THR A 86 4.58 10.32 7.12
N ASP A 87 4.23 9.26 7.87
CA ASP A 87 3.83 9.35 9.28
C ASP A 87 4.96 9.96 10.12
N LEU A 88 6.20 9.49 9.91
CA LEU A 88 7.38 9.99 10.58
C LEU A 88 7.67 11.45 10.23
N ALA A 89 7.63 11.80 8.95
CA ALA A 89 7.84 13.17 8.48
C ALA A 89 6.81 14.13 9.10
N PHE A 90 5.55 13.70 9.20
CA PHE A 90 4.50 14.47 9.85
C PHE A 90 4.76 14.67 11.36
N ALA A 91 5.13 13.61 12.08
CA ALA A 91 5.50 13.70 13.50
C ALA A 91 6.71 14.62 13.73
N GLU A 92 7.70 14.61 12.84
CA GLU A 92 8.82 15.54 12.90
C GLU A 92 8.40 17.00 12.77
N LEU A 93 7.47 17.30 11.87
CA LEU A 93 6.93 18.64 11.70
C LEU A 93 6.13 19.10 12.92
N GLU A 94 5.34 18.20 13.52
CA GLU A 94 4.62 18.51 14.76
C GLU A 94 5.58 18.78 15.93
N MET A 95 6.56 17.89 16.16
CA MET A 95 7.55 18.05 17.23
C MET A 95 8.41 19.29 17.05
N ALA A 96 8.62 19.74 15.81
CA ALA A 96 9.31 20.98 15.53
C ALA A 96 8.43 22.23 15.74
N GLY A 97 7.12 22.07 15.96
CA GLY A 97 6.17 23.18 16.11
C GLY A 97 5.74 23.80 14.77
N ALA A 98 5.91 23.09 13.66
CA ALA A 98 5.53 23.59 12.34
C ALA A 98 4.01 23.53 12.08
N LEU A 99 3.28 22.76 12.89
CA LEU A 99 1.84 22.52 12.74
C LEU A 99 1.07 23.24 13.86
N THR A 100 -0.03 23.92 13.49
CA THR A 100 -0.90 24.60 14.45
C THR A 100 -2.05 23.68 14.87
N THR A 101 -2.25 23.52 16.19
CA THR A 101 -3.31 22.67 16.77
C THR A 101 -4.71 23.32 16.77
N GLN A 102 -4.80 24.63 16.49
CA GLN A 102 -6.02 25.43 16.71
C GLN A 102 -7.00 25.45 15.53
N GLU A 103 -6.61 25.03 14.33
CA GLU A 103 -7.46 25.12 13.13
C GLU A 103 -7.38 23.85 12.28
N HIS A 104 -8.01 22.79 12.77
CA HIS A 104 -8.24 21.58 11.99
C HIS A 104 -9.60 21.66 11.31
N THR A 105 -9.59 21.76 9.99
CA THR A 105 -10.77 21.44 9.17
C THR A 105 -10.64 19.99 8.72
N ASN A 106 -11.76 19.31 8.47
CA ASN A 106 -11.81 17.86 8.20
C ASN A 106 -10.82 17.36 7.12
N ASP A 107 -10.33 18.24 6.24
CA ASP A 107 -9.46 17.86 5.12
C ASP A 107 -8.06 18.49 5.14
N LYS A 108 -7.73 19.34 6.13
CA LYS A 108 -6.55 20.23 6.07
C LYS A 108 -5.93 20.48 7.43
N ILE A 109 -4.61 20.36 7.50
CA ILE A 109 -3.81 20.71 8.67
C ILE A 109 -3.03 21.98 8.34
N ARG A 110 -3.32 23.09 9.01
CA ARG A 110 -2.66 24.38 8.75
C ARG A 110 -1.24 24.40 9.33
N LEU A 111 -0.33 24.99 8.57
CA LEU A 111 1.01 25.30 9.04
C LEU A 111 0.94 26.48 10.01
N SER A 112 1.95 26.61 10.87
CA SER A 112 2.06 27.79 11.71
C SER A 112 2.24 29.07 10.85
N PRO A 113 1.75 30.24 11.31
CA PRO A 113 1.90 31.50 10.58
C PRO A 113 3.36 31.84 10.30
N GLU A 114 4.25 31.51 11.23
CA GLU A 114 5.71 31.72 11.14
C GLU A 114 6.33 30.91 10.00
N VAL A 115 5.97 29.63 9.90
CA VAL A 115 6.40 28.74 8.80
C VAL A 115 5.91 29.26 7.45
N THR A 116 4.65 29.69 7.41
CA THR A 116 3.98 30.18 6.19
C THR A 116 4.58 31.50 5.72
N ALA A 117 4.83 32.43 6.64
CA ALA A 117 5.48 33.71 6.37
C ALA A 117 6.96 33.54 6.01
N GLY A 118 7.55 32.36 6.27
CA GLY A 118 8.97 32.12 6.07
C GLY A 118 9.83 33.01 6.96
N THR A 119 9.31 33.38 8.13
CA THR A 119 9.98 34.25 9.09
C THR A 119 10.60 33.43 10.23
N GLY A 120 11.54 34.05 10.95
CA GLY A 120 12.19 33.42 12.10
C GLY A 120 13.09 32.25 11.73
N SER A 121 13.12 31.26 12.61
CA SER A 121 14.00 30.09 12.52
C SER A 121 13.60 29.15 11.34
N TRP A 122 12.44 29.37 10.72
CA TRP A 122 11.95 28.61 9.56
C TRP A 122 12.31 29.24 8.20
N ALA A 123 12.99 30.39 8.17
CA ALA A 123 13.37 31.08 6.95
C ALA A 123 14.52 30.37 6.19
N PRO A 124 14.50 30.29 4.84
CA PRO A 124 15.62 29.76 4.06
C PRO A 124 16.93 30.49 4.38
N GLY A 125 17.99 29.75 4.71
CA GLY A 125 19.30 30.31 5.06
C GLY A 125 19.48 30.72 6.52
N VAL A 126 18.46 30.57 7.37
CA VAL A 126 18.56 30.77 8.82
C VAL A 126 18.75 29.40 9.50
N ALA A 127 19.70 29.32 10.43
CA ALA A 127 19.84 28.18 11.31
C ALA A 127 18.64 28.12 12.27
N GLY A 128 17.60 27.39 11.89
CA GLY A 128 16.49 27.13 12.80
C GLY A 128 15.96 25.72 12.68
N PRO A 129 14.76 25.39 13.18
CA PRO A 129 14.27 24.03 13.45
C PRO A 129 14.16 23.11 12.23
N ALA A 130 14.39 23.62 11.01
CA ALA A 130 14.71 22.79 9.85
C ALA A 130 16.05 22.04 9.99
N GLN A 131 16.99 22.59 10.77
CA GLN A 131 18.20 21.90 11.22
C GLN A 131 17.80 20.77 12.17
N GLY A 132 17.78 19.55 11.63
CA GLY A 132 17.35 18.36 12.34
C GLY A 132 15.99 17.82 11.89
N LEU A 133 15.37 18.42 10.87
CA LEU A 133 14.34 17.74 10.10
C LEU A 133 14.98 16.77 9.10
N SER A 134 14.32 15.64 8.95
CA SER A 134 14.45 14.67 7.89
C SER A 134 14.30 15.32 6.50
N PRO A 135 15.06 14.87 5.47
CA PRO A 135 14.82 15.24 4.08
C PRO A 135 13.35 15.08 3.67
N ALA A 136 12.70 13.98 4.09
CA ALA A 136 11.28 13.76 3.83
C ALA A 136 10.38 14.80 4.51
N ALA A 137 10.71 15.22 5.74
CA ALA A 137 9.97 16.25 6.46
C ALA A 137 10.20 17.65 5.87
N THR A 138 11.43 17.97 5.45
CA THR A 138 11.73 19.23 4.76
C THR A 138 10.99 19.33 3.43
N THR A 139 10.99 18.26 2.62
CA THR A 139 10.27 18.26 1.33
C THR A 139 8.76 18.33 1.54
N MET A 140 8.23 17.67 2.58
CA MET A 140 6.82 17.79 2.96
C MET A 140 6.47 19.24 3.35
N LEU A 141 7.31 19.90 4.15
CA LEU A 141 7.14 21.28 4.59
C LEU A 141 7.19 22.27 3.42
N GLU A 142 8.18 22.13 2.54
CA GLU A 142 8.36 22.97 1.36
C GLU A 142 7.18 22.84 0.38
N GLY A 143 6.68 21.62 0.18
CA GLY A 143 5.49 21.38 -0.64
C GLY A 143 4.20 21.92 -0.03
N ALA A 144 4.11 22.00 1.31
CA ALA A 144 2.96 22.54 2.03
C ALA A 144 2.98 24.08 2.14
N ARG A 145 4.18 24.69 2.17
CA ARG A 145 4.38 26.14 2.40
C ARG A 145 3.59 27.04 1.43
N PRO A 146 3.58 26.84 0.10
CA PRO A 146 2.81 27.68 -0.82
C PRO A 146 1.30 27.71 -0.55
N HIS A 147 0.79 26.66 0.10
CA HIS A 147 -0.63 26.52 0.41
C HIS A 147 -0.93 26.85 1.88
N GLY A 148 0.07 27.03 2.74
CA GLY A 148 -0.09 27.20 4.18
C GLY A 148 -0.73 26.00 4.88
N MET A 149 -0.75 24.82 4.24
CA MET A 149 -1.44 23.64 4.74
C MET A 149 -0.85 22.33 4.19
N ILE A 150 -0.86 21.29 5.02
CA ILE A 150 -0.59 19.91 4.60
C ILE A 150 -1.90 19.30 4.08
N ASN A 151 -1.84 18.78 2.85
CA ASN A 151 -2.96 18.12 2.17
C ASN A 151 -2.48 16.86 1.43
N GLN A 152 -3.39 16.15 0.74
CA GLN A 152 -3.08 14.81 0.21
C GLN A 152 -2.03 14.90 -0.90
N LYS A 153 -2.02 16.02 -1.63
CA LYS A 153 -1.01 16.33 -2.65
C LYS A 153 0.35 16.58 -2.00
N THR A 154 0.41 17.02 -0.75
CA THR A 154 1.68 17.19 -0.05
C THR A 154 2.46 15.87 0.02
N ARG A 155 1.77 14.72 0.11
CA ARG A 155 2.39 13.38 0.04
C ARG A 155 3.18 13.15 -1.24
N SER A 156 2.72 13.67 -2.38
CA SER A 156 3.39 13.41 -3.64
C SER A 156 4.77 14.07 -3.71
N PHE A 157 5.01 15.13 -2.94
CA PHE A 157 6.34 15.74 -2.86
C PHE A 157 7.36 14.83 -2.15
N VAL A 158 6.91 14.02 -1.19
CA VAL A 158 7.78 13.11 -0.42
C VAL A 158 8.19 11.88 -1.23
N ILE A 159 7.57 11.62 -2.39
CA ILE A 159 7.85 10.45 -3.23
C ILE A 159 9.32 10.39 -3.66
N GLY A 160 9.92 11.53 -4.01
CA GLY A 160 11.33 11.58 -4.42
C GLY A 160 12.28 11.09 -3.32
N GLU A 161 12.08 11.58 -2.10
CA GLU A 161 12.88 11.20 -0.92
C GLU A 161 12.65 9.74 -0.53
N VAL A 162 11.42 9.26 -0.60
CA VAL A 162 11.08 7.86 -0.33
C VAL A 162 11.78 6.92 -1.31
N GLU A 163 11.88 7.29 -2.58
CA GLU A 163 12.60 6.50 -3.59
C GLU A 163 14.12 6.50 -3.36
N THR A 164 14.67 7.57 -2.77
CA THR A 164 16.08 7.59 -2.34
C THR A 164 16.31 6.64 -1.17
N ILE A 165 15.48 6.70 -0.12
CA ILE A 165 15.54 5.78 1.04
C ILE A 165 15.39 4.32 0.57
N ARG A 166 14.45 4.07 -0.34
CA ARG A 166 14.25 2.74 -0.95
C ARG A 166 15.51 2.24 -1.63
N ARG A 167 16.14 3.07 -2.47
CA ARG A 167 17.37 2.69 -3.21
C ARG A 167 18.50 2.35 -2.24
N GLU A 168 18.72 3.16 -1.21
CA GLU A 168 19.72 2.87 -0.18
C GLU A 168 19.45 1.56 0.56
N LEU A 169 18.19 1.28 0.90
CA LEU A 169 17.79 0.02 1.53
C LEU A 169 17.90 -1.18 0.59
N ALA A 170 17.69 -0.97 -0.72
CA ALA A 170 17.89 -2.00 -1.73
C ALA A 170 19.37 -2.30 -1.95
N ASP A 171 20.22 -1.28 -1.96
CA ASP A 171 21.69 -1.42 -2.05
C ASP A 171 22.25 -2.13 -0.80
N ALA A 172 21.67 -1.88 0.37
CA ALA A 172 21.95 -2.62 1.60
C ALA A 172 21.40 -4.07 1.59
N GLY A 173 20.62 -4.44 0.57
CA GLY A 173 20.00 -5.76 0.43
C GLY A 173 18.91 -6.03 1.47
N LEU A 174 18.31 -4.99 2.06
CA LEU A 174 17.19 -5.09 3.02
C LEU A 174 15.83 -5.06 2.30
N VAL A 175 15.77 -4.38 1.16
CA VAL A 175 14.59 -4.30 0.29
C VAL A 175 14.92 -4.95 -1.05
N SER A 176 13.98 -5.73 -1.60
CA SER A 176 14.16 -6.29 -2.93
C SER A 176 14.17 -5.17 -3.98
N PRO A 177 15.20 -5.08 -4.86
CA PRO A 177 15.18 -4.12 -5.95
C PRO A 177 13.93 -4.35 -6.79
N HIS A 178 13.31 -3.29 -7.28
CA HIS A 178 12.01 -3.30 -7.96
C HIS A 178 12.01 -4.27 -9.16
N ARG A 179 11.80 -5.56 -8.88
CA ARG A 179 11.62 -6.58 -9.90
C ARG A 179 10.17 -6.50 -10.26
N ILE A 180 9.90 -5.96 -11.44
CA ILE A 180 8.67 -6.22 -12.18
C ILE A 180 8.50 -7.74 -12.10
N HIS A 181 7.51 -8.20 -11.32
CA HIS A 181 7.36 -9.63 -11.08
C HIS A 181 7.27 -10.32 -12.44
N PRO A 182 8.24 -11.18 -12.83
CA PRO A 182 8.23 -11.79 -14.16
C PRO A 182 6.94 -12.59 -14.39
N HIS A 183 6.30 -13.02 -13.30
CA HIS A 183 5.00 -13.69 -13.31
C HIS A 183 3.86 -12.81 -13.83
N SER A 184 3.85 -11.49 -13.56
CA SER A 184 2.80 -10.60 -14.09
C SER A 184 3.00 -10.36 -15.58
N ALA A 185 4.26 -10.21 -16.02
CA ALA A 185 4.61 -10.11 -17.43
C ALA A 185 4.29 -11.41 -18.20
N MET A 186 4.60 -12.58 -17.64
CA MET A 186 4.22 -13.88 -18.23
C MET A 186 2.71 -14.05 -18.30
N ALA A 187 1.98 -13.71 -17.23
CA ALA A 187 0.52 -13.78 -17.24
C ALA A 187 -0.08 -12.84 -18.30
N LEU A 188 0.41 -11.60 -18.38
CA LEU A 188 -0.04 -10.63 -19.38
C LEU A 188 0.30 -11.10 -20.81
N ALA A 189 1.47 -11.70 -21.01
CA ALA A 189 1.87 -12.28 -22.29
C ALA A 189 0.96 -13.46 -22.69
N ALA A 190 0.62 -14.34 -21.75
CA ALA A 190 -0.31 -15.46 -21.99
C ALA A 190 -1.71 -14.96 -22.37
N PHE A 191 -2.23 -13.96 -21.64
CA PHE A 191 -3.51 -13.32 -21.99
C PHE A 191 -3.46 -12.58 -23.33
N GLY A 192 -2.35 -11.90 -23.62
CA GLY A 192 -2.13 -11.23 -24.90
C GLY A 192 -2.12 -12.20 -26.08
N MET A 193 -1.47 -13.36 -25.93
CA MET A 193 -1.46 -14.40 -26.95
C MET A 193 -2.85 -15.02 -27.15
N TYR A 194 -3.59 -15.26 -26.07
CA TYR A 194 -4.98 -15.72 -26.13
C TYR A 194 -5.89 -14.72 -26.86
N PHE A 195 -5.74 -13.43 -26.53
CA PHE A 195 -6.47 -12.35 -27.19
C PHE A 195 -6.17 -12.32 -28.70
N LEU A 196 -4.89 -12.43 -29.09
CA LEU A 196 -4.46 -12.46 -30.49
C LEU A 196 -5.10 -13.62 -31.27
N ILE A 197 -5.11 -14.84 -30.69
CA ILE A 197 -5.73 -16.01 -31.31
C ILE A 197 -7.23 -15.79 -31.52
N SER A 198 -7.89 -15.15 -30.55
CA SER A 198 -9.32 -14.84 -30.62
C SER A 198 -9.63 -13.83 -31.72
N VAL A 199 -8.79 -12.81 -31.90
CA VAL A 199 -8.90 -11.84 -33.00
C VAL A 199 -8.74 -12.51 -34.36
N ILE A 200 -7.68 -13.29 -34.57
CA ILE A 200 -7.40 -13.97 -35.85
C ILE A 200 -8.58 -14.85 -36.24
N ARG A 201 -9.12 -15.62 -35.28
CA ARG A 201 -10.26 -16.49 -35.54
C ARG A 201 -11.53 -15.73 -35.89
N THR A 202 -11.76 -14.57 -35.25
CA THR A 202 -12.90 -13.70 -35.54
C THR A 202 -12.81 -13.16 -36.98
N ILE A 203 -11.61 -12.77 -37.44
CA ILE A 203 -11.36 -12.31 -38.81
C ILE A 203 -11.63 -13.43 -39.83
N ILE A 204 -11.13 -14.65 -39.58
CA ILE A 204 -11.35 -15.81 -40.46
C ILE A 204 -12.85 -16.17 -40.52
N ALA A 205 -13.56 -16.10 -39.39
CA ALA A 205 -15.00 -16.35 -39.34
C ALA A 205 -15.80 -15.31 -40.14
N ALA A 206 -15.45 -14.02 -39.99
CA ALA A 206 -16.06 -12.94 -40.74
C ALA A 206 -15.83 -13.07 -42.26
N GLY A 207 -14.61 -13.41 -42.68
CA GLY A 207 -14.28 -13.62 -44.10
C GLY A 207 -15.03 -14.78 -44.75
N ASN A 208 -15.46 -15.78 -43.96
CA ASN A 208 -16.24 -16.92 -44.42
C ASN A 208 -17.76 -16.70 -44.34
N GLY A 209 -18.22 -15.47 -44.06
CA GLY A 209 -19.65 -15.15 -43.95
C GLY A 209 -20.35 -15.84 -42.77
N ARG A 210 -19.59 -16.29 -41.75
CA ARG A 210 -20.17 -16.89 -40.55
C ARG A 210 -20.52 -15.79 -39.54
N PRO A 211 -21.69 -15.84 -38.88
CA PRO A 211 -22.02 -14.92 -37.79
C PRO A 211 -20.95 -14.91 -36.70
N VAL A 212 -20.45 -13.71 -36.40
CA VAL A 212 -19.33 -13.44 -35.48
C VAL A 212 -19.78 -12.86 -34.13
N GLU A 213 -21.08 -12.64 -33.94
CA GLU A 213 -21.64 -11.93 -32.78
C GLU A 213 -21.19 -12.53 -31.44
N GLY A 214 -21.25 -13.86 -31.29
CA GLY A 214 -20.83 -14.54 -30.07
C GLY A 214 -19.32 -14.45 -29.79
N MET A 215 -18.49 -14.48 -30.84
CA MET A 215 -17.03 -14.30 -30.68
C MET A 215 -16.69 -12.89 -30.25
N VAL A 216 -17.39 -11.89 -30.80
CA VAL A 216 -17.20 -10.48 -30.45
C VAL A 216 -17.54 -10.25 -28.98
N ILE A 217 -18.64 -10.80 -28.46
CA ILE A 217 -19.00 -10.69 -27.04
C ILE A 217 -17.91 -11.25 -26.12
N ILE A 218 -17.38 -12.43 -26.43
CA ILE A 218 -16.33 -13.07 -25.63
C ILE A 218 -15.02 -12.28 -25.70
N LEU A 219 -14.71 -11.73 -26.88
CA LEU A 219 -13.54 -10.87 -27.05
C LEU A 219 -13.65 -9.63 -26.14
N PHE A 220 -14.79 -8.95 -26.13
CA PHE A 220 -15.03 -7.83 -25.22
C PHE A 220 -14.98 -8.25 -23.76
N LEU A 221 -15.61 -9.36 -23.38
CA LEU A 221 -15.57 -9.86 -22.01
C LEU A 221 -14.13 -10.15 -21.55
N SER A 222 -13.33 -10.77 -22.41
CA SER A 222 -11.91 -11.04 -22.13
C SER A 222 -11.09 -9.75 -22.03
N LEU A 223 -11.37 -8.76 -22.88
CA LEU A 223 -10.73 -7.45 -22.83
C LEU A 223 -11.08 -6.71 -21.52
N PHE A 224 -12.36 -6.67 -21.14
CA PHE A 224 -12.81 -6.11 -19.88
C PHE A 224 -12.23 -6.85 -18.68
N LEU A 225 -12.08 -8.18 -18.75
CA LEU A 225 -11.41 -8.95 -17.71
C LEU A 225 -9.94 -8.58 -17.60
N VAL A 226 -9.21 -8.47 -18.72
CA VAL A 226 -7.79 -8.08 -18.74
C VAL A 226 -7.61 -6.64 -18.26
N ILE A 227 -8.41 -5.70 -18.76
CA ILE A 227 -8.42 -4.30 -18.30
C ILE A 227 -8.82 -4.24 -16.84
N GLY A 228 -9.82 -5.02 -16.42
CA GLY A 228 -10.25 -5.12 -15.03
C GLY A 228 -9.12 -5.59 -14.14
N ILE A 229 -8.51 -6.74 -14.45
CA ILE A 229 -7.35 -7.28 -13.71
C ILE A 229 -6.17 -6.28 -13.73
N ALA A 230 -5.88 -5.65 -14.87
CA ALA A 230 -4.81 -4.67 -14.98
C ALA A 230 -5.10 -3.37 -14.20
N SER A 231 -6.36 -2.94 -14.16
CA SER A 231 -6.82 -1.74 -13.45
C SER A 231 -6.92 -1.99 -11.95
N PHE A 232 -7.41 -3.16 -11.54
CA PHE A 232 -7.36 -3.64 -10.16
C PHE A 232 -5.92 -3.92 -9.72
N ARG A 233 -4.98 -4.20 -10.64
CA ARG A 233 -3.54 -4.27 -10.34
C ARG A 233 -2.83 -2.92 -10.33
N ARG A 234 -3.44 -1.85 -10.84
CA ARG A 234 -2.89 -0.47 -10.73
C ARG A 234 -3.00 0.10 -9.31
N PHE A 235 -3.65 -0.61 -8.40
CA PHE A 235 -3.71 -0.29 -6.98
C PHE A 235 -3.42 -1.58 -6.20
N PRO A 236 -2.25 -1.70 -5.54
CA PRO A 236 -1.64 -0.65 -4.76
C PRO A 236 -0.27 -0.21 -5.32
N LEU A 237 -0.08 1.09 -5.46
CA LEU A 237 1.26 1.72 -5.41
C LEU A 237 1.94 1.52 -4.04
N ASP A 238 1.25 0.88 -3.08
CA ASP A 238 1.81 0.23 -1.90
C ASP A 238 1.99 -1.27 -2.19
N ILE A 239 2.76 -1.62 -3.23
CA ILE A 239 3.45 -2.91 -3.17
C ILE A 239 4.38 -2.73 -1.98
N ASP A 240 3.94 -3.24 -0.83
CA ASP A 240 4.79 -3.56 0.32
C ASP A 240 6.10 -4.05 -0.26
N ASP A 241 7.09 -3.18 -0.20
CA ASP A 241 8.37 -3.45 -0.79
C ASP A 241 8.84 -4.76 -0.19
N GLN A 242 8.99 -5.77 -1.05
CA GLN A 242 9.25 -7.12 -0.57
C GLN A 242 10.56 -7.08 0.19
N LEU A 243 10.44 -7.01 1.51
CA LEU A 243 11.55 -7.07 2.44
C LEU A 243 12.28 -8.37 2.12
N THR A 244 13.59 -8.27 1.95
CA THR A 244 14.40 -9.47 1.84
C THR A 244 14.38 -10.20 3.19
N GLU A 245 14.83 -11.44 3.24
CA GLU A 245 15.01 -12.16 4.52
C GLU A 245 15.84 -11.34 5.52
N ARG A 246 16.82 -10.57 5.02
CA ARG A 246 17.61 -9.63 5.84
C ARG A 246 16.79 -8.46 6.35
N GLY A 247 16.01 -7.81 5.47
CA GLY A 247 15.12 -6.71 5.86
C GLY A 247 14.11 -7.13 6.93
N ILE A 248 13.55 -8.33 6.79
CA ILE A 248 12.64 -8.93 7.76
C ILE A 248 13.30 -9.08 9.14
N GLN A 249 14.53 -9.61 9.21
CA GLN A 249 15.24 -9.76 10.49
C GLN A 249 15.52 -8.41 11.15
N VAL A 250 15.90 -7.39 10.37
CA VAL A 250 16.13 -6.04 10.89
C VAL A 250 14.82 -5.42 11.37
N ARG A 251 13.72 -5.61 10.64
CA ARG A 251 12.38 -5.17 11.08
C ARG A 251 11.97 -5.83 12.39
N GLY A 252 12.15 -7.13 12.53
CA GLY A 252 11.88 -7.85 13.78
C GLY A 252 12.73 -7.34 14.95
N ALA A 253 14.00 -7.01 14.71
CA ALA A 253 14.86 -6.39 15.73
C ALA A 253 14.38 -4.98 16.13
N LEU A 254 13.92 -4.17 15.17
CA LEU A 254 13.33 -2.84 15.43
C LEU A 254 12.03 -2.95 16.24
N GLU A 255 11.14 -3.88 15.88
CA GLU A 255 9.88 -4.16 16.59
C GLU A 255 10.13 -4.64 18.02
N ALA A 256 11.12 -5.51 18.23
CA ALA A 256 11.51 -5.98 19.55
C ALA A 256 12.09 -4.84 20.42
N GLU A 257 12.94 -3.99 19.85
CA GLU A 257 13.52 -2.83 20.54
C GLU A 257 12.43 -1.83 20.96
N VAL A 258 11.48 -1.55 20.07
CA VAL A 258 10.35 -0.66 20.36
C VAL A 258 9.39 -1.25 21.38
N SER A 259 9.13 -2.56 21.32
CA SER A 259 8.32 -3.25 22.33
C SER A 259 8.96 -3.17 23.72
N ARG A 260 10.30 -3.24 23.79
CA ARG A 260 11.06 -3.05 25.03
C ARG A 260 10.93 -1.62 25.56
N LEU A 261 10.99 -0.62 24.68
CA LEU A 261 10.80 0.80 25.04
C LEU A 261 9.35 1.10 25.43
N GLY A 262 8.37 0.39 24.84
CA GLY A 262 6.93 0.50 25.09
C GLY A 262 6.54 0.47 26.57
N GLY A 263 7.19 -0.39 27.36
CA GLY A 263 6.97 -0.47 28.81
C GLY A 263 7.46 0.75 29.60
N THR A 264 8.27 1.61 28.98
CA THR A 264 8.91 2.78 29.62
C THR A 264 8.49 4.13 29.02
N VAL A 265 7.50 4.15 28.12
CA VAL A 265 7.07 5.31 27.32
C VAL A 265 6.69 6.54 28.14
N ALA A 266 6.31 6.38 29.41
CA ALA A 266 5.96 7.50 30.29
C ALA A 266 7.10 8.52 30.51
N MET A 267 8.35 8.18 30.17
CA MET A 267 9.51 9.07 30.35
C MET A 267 10.53 8.93 29.21
N LEU A 268 10.12 9.10 27.95
CA LEU A 268 11.09 9.16 26.84
C LEU A 268 11.91 10.46 26.93
N PRO A 269 13.22 10.40 27.23
CA PRO A 269 14.04 11.59 27.45
C PRO A 269 14.61 12.19 26.16
N ASP A 270 14.54 11.48 25.03
CA ASP A 270 15.20 11.88 23.78
C ASP A 270 14.24 11.88 22.57
N ARG A 271 14.27 12.98 21.79
CA ARG A 271 13.51 13.18 20.55
C ARG A 271 13.73 12.04 19.56
N ARG A 272 14.96 11.51 19.48
CA ARG A 272 15.29 10.41 18.57
C ARG A 272 14.53 9.13 18.91
N GLN A 273 14.32 8.84 20.19
CA GLN A 273 13.58 7.65 20.62
C GLN A 273 12.10 7.78 20.31
N GLY A 274 11.52 8.97 20.50
CA GLY A 274 10.13 9.26 20.08
C GLY A 274 9.94 9.08 18.57
N LEU A 275 10.91 9.54 17.75
CA LEU A 275 10.88 9.33 16.30
C LEU A 275 11.01 7.85 15.91
N MET A 276 11.86 7.09 16.60
CA MET A 276 11.97 5.65 16.35
C MET A 276 10.66 4.92 16.69
N LEU A 277 9.97 5.33 17.76
CA LEU A 277 8.66 4.79 18.13
C LEU A 277 7.60 5.07 17.05
N VAL A 278 7.57 6.29 16.49
CA VAL A 278 6.71 6.64 15.34
C VAL A 278 7.10 5.84 14.09
N ALA A 279 8.40 5.67 13.82
CA ALA A 279 8.88 4.95 12.65
C ALA A 279 8.37 3.50 12.63
N VAL A 280 8.48 2.80 13.77
CA VAL A 280 8.11 1.38 13.87
C VAL A 280 6.61 1.22 14.12
N GLY A 281 6.08 1.87 15.16
CA GLY A 281 4.70 1.70 15.62
C GLY A 281 3.68 2.58 14.90
N GLY A 282 4.13 3.61 14.19
CA GLY A 282 3.28 4.63 13.61
C GLY A 282 2.94 5.78 14.55
N LEU A 283 2.22 6.76 14.01
CA LEU A 283 1.74 7.92 14.75
C LEU A 283 0.91 7.55 16.00
N ALA A 284 0.07 6.52 15.90
CA ALA A 284 -0.77 6.07 17.01
C ALA A 284 0.03 5.46 18.19
N ALA A 285 1.19 4.85 17.91
CA ALA A 285 1.99 4.19 18.94
C ALA A 285 2.81 5.18 19.79
N ALA A 286 3.09 6.36 19.25
CA ALA A 286 4.06 7.25 19.88
C ALA A 286 3.47 8.03 21.06
N GLY A 287 2.18 8.33 21.07
CA GLY A 287 1.59 9.27 22.05
C GLY A 287 2.23 10.67 22.03
N VAL A 288 3.16 10.92 21.10
CA VAL A 288 3.88 12.18 20.87
C VAL A 288 2.98 13.19 20.18
N VAL A 289 2.04 12.69 19.38
CA VAL A 289 1.12 13.48 18.58
C VAL A 289 -0.15 13.73 19.37
N SER A 290 -0.66 14.96 19.34
CA SER A 290 -1.94 15.29 19.96
C SER A 290 -3.03 14.36 19.43
N PRO A 291 -3.88 13.75 20.28
CA PRO A 291 -4.92 12.81 19.83
C PRO A 291 -5.90 13.46 18.83
N LEU A 292 -6.10 14.77 18.94
CA LEU A 292 -6.91 15.55 18.00
C LEU A 292 -6.25 15.68 16.63
N LEU A 293 -4.91 15.82 16.61
CA LEU A 293 -4.14 15.84 15.37
C LEU A 293 -4.07 14.45 14.74
N LEU A 294 -4.02 13.39 15.55
CA LEU A 294 -4.05 12.01 15.09
C LEU A 294 -5.38 11.67 14.39
N ASP A 295 -6.52 12.04 14.97
CA ASP A 295 -7.84 11.83 14.35
C ASP A 295 -7.99 12.63 13.04
N ALA A 296 -7.52 13.89 13.04
CA ALA A 296 -7.49 14.71 11.84
C ALA A 296 -6.59 14.09 10.78
N TYR A 297 -5.39 13.63 11.17
CA TYR A 297 -4.44 12.96 10.28
C TYR A 297 -5.08 11.70 9.69
N ASP A 298 -5.60 10.78 10.49
CA ASP A 298 -6.11 9.50 10.01
C ASP A 298 -7.27 9.67 9.03
N LYS A 299 -8.21 10.57 9.34
CA LYS A 299 -9.29 10.93 8.42
C LYS A 299 -8.72 11.51 7.15
N PHE A 300 -7.91 12.55 7.20
CA PHE A 300 -7.46 13.23 6.01
C PHE A 300 -6.52 12.36 5.13
N MET A 301 -5.65 11.59 5.77
CA MET A 301 -4.61 10.79 5.12
C MET A 301 -5.14 9.51 4.47
N TRP A 302 -6.23 8.96 5.01
CA TRP A 302 -6.72 7.63 4.63
C TRP A 302 -8.22 7.58 4.28
N SER A 303 -9.01 8.65 4.47
CA SER A 303 -10.44 8.67 4.11
C SER A 303 -10.74 8.88 2.62
N GLY A 304 -9.76 8.68 1.74
CA GLY A 304 -9.99 8.76 0.30
C GLY A 304 -10.94 7.66 -0.17
N THR A 305 -12.24 7.97 -0.32
CA THR A 305 -13.28 7.13 -0.94
C THR A 305 -13.08 6.97 -2.45
N ILE A 306 -11.89 6.56 -2.88
CA ILE A 306 -11.62 6.12 -4.25
C ILE A 306 -11.13 4.68 -4.13
N GLY A 307 -12.04 3.75 -4.42
CA GLY A 307 -11.90 2.32 -4.20
C GLY A 307 -10.52 1.75 -4.54
N GLY A 308 -9.82 1.33 -3.51
CA GLY A 308 -8.54 0.64 -3.56
C GLY A 308 -8.13 0.34 -2.14
N GLY A 309 -8.39 -0.88 -1.67
CA GLY A 309 -8.42 -1.20 -0.24
C GLY A 309 -7.05 -1.14 0.44
N ASP A 310 -6.93 -0.26 1.42
CA ASP A 310 -5.88 -0.25 2.44
C ASP A 310 -6.19 -1.30 3.51
N GLY A 311 -6.10 -2.58 3.11
CA GLY A 311 -6.29 -3.72 4.01
C GLY A 311 -4.99 -4.16 4.68
N SER A 312 -4.33 -3.28 5.45
CA SER A 312 -3.24 -3.73 6.33
C SER A 312 -3.85 -4.54 7.48
N SER A 313 -3.85 -5.88 7.32
CA SER A 313 -4.27 -6.81 8.36
C SER A 313 -3.19 -6.86 9.44
N THR A 314 -3.13 -5.83 10.27
CA THR A 314 -2.45 -5.95 11.56
C THR A 314 -3.28 -6.90 12.40
N SER A 315 -2.81 -8.14 12.51
CA SER A 315 -3.30 -9.11 13.49
C SER A 315 -2.82 -8.67 14.87
N GLY A 316 -3.41 -7.59 15.36
CA GLY A 316 -3.40 -7.25 16.76
C GLY A 316 -4.32 -8.25 17.48
N CYS A 317 -3.74 -9.02 18.38
CA CYS A 317 -4.43 -9.89 19.31
C CYS A 317 -5.38 -9.07 20.20
N GLY A 318 -6.60 -8.83 19.72
CA GLY A 318 -7.71 -8.25 20.47
C GLY A 318 -8.73 -9.35 20.73
N SER A 319 -8.66 -9.92 21.92
CA SER A 319 -9.64 -10.87 22.45
C SER A 319 -11.05 -10.28 22.42
N GLY A 320 -12.00 -11.00 21.82
CA GLY A 320 -13.42 -11.10 22.21
C GLY A 320 -14.26 -9.82 22.23
N GLY A 321 -15.38 -9.83 21.49
CA GLY A 321 -16.45 -8.88 21.73
C GLY A 321 -17.40 -8.73 20.55
N ASP A 322 -18.39 -9.60 20.52
CA ASP A 322 -19.57 -9.50 19.67
C ASP A 322 -20.33 -8.17 19.85
N GLY A 323 -21.14 -7.81 18.84
CA GLY A 323 -22.40 -7.11 19.08
C GLY A 323 -22.44 -5.66 18.62
N GLY A 324 -23.20 -5.44 17.54
CA GLY A 324 -23.74 -4.14 17.22
C GLY A 324 -24.93 -3.75 18.09
N CYS A 325 -25.51 -2.61 17.67
CA CYS A 325 -26.79 -2.02 18.06
C CYS A 325 -26.79 -1.09 19.28
N GLY A 326 -27.13 0.16 18.98
CA GLY A 326 -28.26 0.80 19.63
C GLY A 326 -27.92 1.77 20.75
N GLY A 327 -28.21 3.04 20.49
CA GLY A 327 -28.29 4.04 21.54
C GLY A 327 -29.36 3.71 22.58
N GLY A 328 -29.17 4.29 23.75
CA GLY A 328 -30.11 4.25 24.85
C GLY A 328 -29.50 4.97 26.05
N GLY A 329 -30.08 6.11 26.40
CA GLY A 329 -29.70 6.84 27.61
C GLY A 329 -30.30 6.26 28.89
N CYS A 330 -30.23 7.11 29.92
CA CYS A 330 -30.89 7.08 31.23
C CYS A 330 -30.08 6.58 32.44
N GLY A 331 -30.01 7.48 33.44
CA GLY A 331 -29.97 7.20 34.88
C GLY A 331 -28.56 6.98 35.46
N GLY A 332 -28.12 7.64 36.53
CA GLY A 332 -28.86 8.19 37.66
C GLY A 332 -28.84 7.21 38.84
N CYS A 333 -28.52 7.72 40.04
CA CYS A 333 -28.30 7.06 41.34
C CYS A 333 -26.85 6.55 41.52
N GLY A 334 -26.07 6.97 42.51
CA GLY A 334 -26.40 7.52 43.82
C GLY A 334 -26.34 6.43 44.88
N SER A 335 -25.20 6.36 45.58
CA SER A 335 -25.01 5.88 46.95
C SER A 335 -23.64 6.34 47.42
#